data_AF-A0A7S2MT42-F1
#
_entry.id   AF-A0A7S2MT42-F1
#
_cell.length_a   1.000
_cell.length_b   1.000
_cell.length_c   1.000
_cell.angle_alpha   90.00
_cell.angle_beta   90.00
_cell.angle_gamma   90.00
#
_symmetry.space_group_name_H-M   'P 1'
#
loop_
_entity.id
_entity.type
_entity.pdbx_description
1 polymer ?
#
loop_
_entity_poly.entity_id
_entity_poly.type
_entity_poly.pdbx_seq_one_letter_code
_entity_poly.pdbx_strand_id
1 'polypeptide(L)'
;EKMAQGPVLKPQAPAPAEKGPEERARFTVTHKESRHSVQLSLPSGQTVFDLKKALANHVNRGPSSKLTLMFRTGKLLGDSAKLDALSDEDKAGLLATGLELGPPVLVSLKVYHASKAAAGTTVMLDVLDTASFQEVKRALCDRYGAKATEVRLVTKKPGMTGFAGVKDSDRIQGLREVGAMGKLMDRVASGEAQPVAAPAGSIDVEVVHAKTGCNVVIQVQPDATILQLREATIKALGKTDLGEVTVVRASGGDLATELDTDLLAGRKEVMILGCDLPNPP
;
A
#
# COMPACT_ATOMS: atom_id res chain seq x y z
N GLU A 1 -9.65 -17.23 -64.49
CA GLU A 1 -10.00 -16.34 -63.36
C GLU A 1 -10.78 -17.11 -62.30
N LYS A 2 -10.27 -17.20 -61.07
CA LYS A 2 -11.04 -17.66 -59.90
C LYS A 2 -11.36 -16.44 -59.05
N MET A 3 -12.60 -15.97 -59.09
CA MET A 3 -13.07 -14.88 -58.26
C MET A 3 -13.18 -15.36 -56.81
N ALA A 4 -12.36 -14.77 -55.93
CA ALA A 4 -12.39 -15.02 -54.50
C ALA A 4 -13.63 -14.35 -53.89
N GLN A 5 -14.50 -15.16 -53.28
CA GLN A 5 -15.64 -14.66 -52.49
C GLN A 5 -15.13 -14.07 -51.18
N GLY A 6 -15.41 -12.79 -50.95
CA GLY A 6 -15.04 -12.08 -49.73
C GLY A 6 -15.81 -12.57 -48.50
N PRO A 7 -15.26 -12.35 -47.28
CA PRO A 7 -15.83 -12.87 -46.04
C PRO A 7 -17.17 -12.21 -45.71
N VAL A 8 -18.17 -13.04 -45.44
CA VAL A 8 -19.50 -12.63 -44.96
C VAL A 8 -19.38 -12.12 -43.53
N LEU A 9 -19.58 -10.82 -43.33
CA LEU A 9 -19.66 -10.18 -42.01
C LEU A 9 -20.87 -10.74 -41.25
N LYS A 10 -20.62 -11.39 -40.11
CA LYS A 10 -21.68 -11.86 -39.21
C LYS A 10 -22.35 -10.65 -38.54
N PRO A 11 -23.69 -10.63 -38.43
CA PRO A 11 -24.40 -9.56 -37.74
C PRO A 11 -23.96 -9.44 -36.28
N GLN A 12 -23.52 -8.24 -35.90
CA GLN A 12 -23.11 -7.91 -34.54
C GLN A 12 -24.35 -7.93 -33.64
N ALA A 13 -24.29 -8.71 -32.55
CA ALA A 13 -25.37 -8.79 -31.59
C ALA A 13 -25.67 -7.39 -31.00
N PRO A 14 -26.95 -7.04 -30.78
CA PRO A 14 -27.33 -5.75 -30.23
C PRO A 14 -26.64 -5.53 -28.88
N ALA A 15 -26.08 -4.33 -28.70
CA ALA A 15 -25.41 -3.95 -27.47
C ALA A 15 -26.36 -4.13 -26.27
N PRO A 16 -25.91 -4.73 -25.15
CA PRO A 16 -26.74 -4.90 -23.97
C PRO A 16 -27.23 -3.53 -23.49
N ALA A 17 -28.54 -3.41 -23.29
CA ALA A 17 -29.18 -2.17 -22.85
C ALA A 17 -28.48 -1.63 -21.59
N GLU A 18 -28.06 -0.36 -21.65
CA GLU A 18 -27.49 0.35 -20.51
C GLU A 18 -28.49 0.32 -19.35
N LYS A 19 -28.17 -0.44 -18.30
CA LYS A 19 -28.90 -0.36 -17.03
C LYS A 19 -28.76 1.08 -16.52
N GLY A 20 -29.88 1.71 -16.18
CA GLY A 20 -29.90 3.05 -15.60
C GLY A 20 -28.98 3.18 -14.38
N PRO A 21 -28.63 4.42 -13.98
CA PRO A 21 -27.67 4.66 -12.91
C PRO A 21 -28.09 3.94 -11.63
N GLU A 22 -27.34 2.90 -11.24
CA GLU A 22 -27.58 2.16 -9.99
C GLU A 22 -27.49 3.14 -8.81
N GLU A 23 -28.54 3.19 -8.00
CA GLU A 23 -28.57 3.99 -6.78
C GLU A 23 -27.50 3.49 -5.81
N ARG A 24 -26.57 4.38 -5.43
CA ARG A 24 -25.45 4.07 -4.52
C ARG A 24 -25.59 4.82 -3.21
N ALA A 25 -25.67 4.09 -2.11
CA ALA A 25 -25.63 4.65 -0.77
C ALA A 25 -24.19 5.05 -0.41
N ARG A 26 -24.02 6.23 0.21
CA ARG A 26 -22.72 6.73 0.70
C ARG A 26 -22.57 6.44 2.18
N PHE A 27 -21.39 5.97 2.57
CA PHE A 27 -21.04 5.63 3.94
C PHE A 27 -19.77 6.39 4.34
N THR A 28 -19.76 6.92 5.56
CA THR A 28 -18.56 7.49 6.19
C THR A 28 -18.20 6.61 7.38
N VAL A 29 -17.00 6.04 7.35
CA VAL A 29 -16.53 5.13 8.39
C VAL A 29 -15.27 5.70 9.01
N THR A 30 -15.30 5.93 10.32
CA THR A 30 -14.20 6.51 11.08
C THR A 30 -13.54 5.46 11.97
N HIS A 31 -12.22 5.31 11.90
CA HIS A 31 -11.49 4.45 12.82
C HIS A 31 -11.58 5.02 14.24
N LYS A 32 -11.93 4.17 15.20
CA LYS A 32 -12.26 4.58 16.57
C LYS A 32 -11.09 5.29 17.28
N GLU A 33 -9.88 4.79 17.08
CA GLU A 33 -8.68 5.25 17.79
C GLU A 33 -7.97 6.37 17.03
N SER A 34 -7.61 6.14 15.77
CA SER A 34 -6.84 7.09 14.96
C SER A 34 -7.66 8.24 14.38
N ARG A 35 -9.00 8.17 14.43
CA ARG A 35 -9.94 9.17 13.87
C ARG A 35 -9.86 9.34 12.35
N HIS A 36 -9.07 8.54 11.65
CA HIS A 36 -9.06 8.52 10.19
C HIS A 36 -10.41 8.08 9.65
N SER A 37 -10.91 8.77 8.62
CA SER A 37 -12.23 8.52 8.03
C SER A 37 -12.12 8.18 6.56
N VAL A 38 -12.90 7.19 6.13
CA VAL A 38 -12.98 6.75 4.74
C VAL A 38 -14.43 6.89 4.28
N GLN A 39 -14.63 7.43 3.08
CA GLN A 39 -15.94 7.50 2.43
C GLN A 39 -16.04 6.46 1.32
N LEU A 40 -17.11 5.68 1.31
CA LEU A 40 -17.38 4.67 0.29
C LEU A 40 -18.78 4.82 -0.27
N SER A 41 -18.95 4.41 -1.52
CA SER A 41 -20.25 4.31 -2.18
C SER A 41 -20.50 2.87 -2.59
N LEU A 42 -21.59 2.28 -2.10
CA LEU A 42 -21.97 0.89 -2.39
C LEU A 42 -23.35 0.85 -3.05
N PRO A 43 -23.61 -0.10 -3.98
CA PRO A 43 -24.95 -0.33 -4.51
C PRO A 43 -25.95 -0.66 -3.38
N SER A 44 -27.25 -0.46 -3.64
CA SER A 44 -28.31 -0.92 -2.74
C SER A 44 -28.33 -2.45 -2.58
N GLY A 45 -28.96 -2.93 -1.51
CA GLY A 45 -29.11 -4.35 -1.20
C GLY A 45 -27.88 -5.02 -0.58
N GLN A 46 -26.79 -4.28 -0.39
CA GLN A 46 -25.54 -4.78 0.17
C GLN A 46 -25.62 -4.99 1.69
N THR A 47 -24.76 -5.85 2.21
CA THR A 47 -24.68 -6.16 3.65
C THR A 47 -23.50 -5.47 4.33
N VAL A 48 -23.49 -5.48 5.66
CA VAL A 48 -22.35 -5.02 6.46
C VAL A 48 -21.07 -5.78 6.11
N PHE A 49 -21.17 -7.08 5.79
CA PHE A 49 -20.03 -7.86 5.30
C PHE A 49 -19.42 -7.28 4.01
N ASP A 50 -20.27 -6.87 3.07
CA ASP A 50 -19.83 -6.28 1.79
C ASP A 50 -19.16 -4.92 2.01
N LEU A 51 -19.70 -4.10 2.92
CA LEU A 51 -19.05 -2.85 3.35
C LEU A 51 -17.67 -3.12 3.99
N LYS A 52 -17.56 -4.12 4.88
CA LYS A 52 -16.27 -4.49 5.48
C LYS A 52 -15.24 -4.93 4.43
N LYS A 53 -15.68 -5.72 3.44
CA LYS A 53 -14.85 -6.16 2.32
C LYS A 53 -14.41 -4.97 1.46
N ALA A 54 -15.32 -4.06 1.15
CA ALA A 54 -15.01 -2.84 0.41
C ALA A 54 -14.02 -1.94 1.14
N LEU A 55 -14.18 -1.76 2.46
CA LEU A 55 -13.23 -1.02 3.31
C LEU A 55 -11.85 -1.67 3.28
N ALA A 56 -11.75 -2.96 3.59
CA ALA A 56 -10.47 -3.68 3.63
C ALA A 56 -9.72 -3.60 2.28
N ASN A 57 -10.46 -3.69 1.18
CA ASN A 57 -9.91 -3.51 -0.18
C ASN A 57 -9.47 -2.07 -0.43
N HIS A 58 -10.28 -1.08 -0.04
CA HIS A 58 -9.99 0.33 -0.24
C HIS A 58 -8.71 0.76 0.49
N VAL A 59 -8.57 0.34 1.76
CA VAL A 59 -7.38 0.67 2.55
C VAL A 59 -6.21 -0.28 2.28
N ASN A 60 -6.39 -1.31 1.46
CA ASN A 60 -5.39 -2.34 1.17
C ASN A 60 -4.80 -2.99 2.44
N ARG A 61 -5.65 -3.25 3.44
CA ARG A 61 -5.22 -3.79 4.75
C ARG A 61 -6.11 -4.97 5.14
N GLY A 62 -5.47 -6.08 5.53
CA GLY A 62 -6.11 -7.14 6.30
C GLY A 62 -7.23 -7.91 5.60
N PRO A 63 -7.65 -9.06 6.18
CA PRO A 63 -8.95 -9.63 5.85
C PRO A 63 -10.06 -8.81 6.52
N SER A 64 -11.21 -8.69 5.83
CA SER A 64 -12.41 -8.01 6.36
C SER A 64 -12.93 -8.61 7.67
N SER A 65 -12.57 -9.86 8.00
CA SER A 65 -12.94 -10.51 9.26
C SER A 65 -12.30 -9.90 10.51
N LYS A 66 -11.19 -9.16 10.37
CA LYS A 66 -10.60 -8.39 11.48
C LYS A 66 -11.30 -7.07 11.72
N LEU A 67 -12.07 -6.58 10.75
CA LEU A 67 -12.77 -5.32 10.83
C LEU A 67 -14.10 -5.51 11.59
N THR A 68 -14.28 -4.73 12.65
CA THR A 68 -15.55 -4.65 13.38
C THR A 68 -16.16 -3.27 13.17
N LEU A 69 -17.43 -3.23 12.77
CA LEU A 69 -18.18 -2.00 12.58
C LEU A 69 -19.19 -1.83 13.71
N MET A 70 -19.33 -0.61 14.21
CA MET A 70 -20.26 -0.26 15.28
C MET A 70 -20.84 1.13 15.05
N PHE A 71 -22.05 1.37 15.57
CA PHE A 71 -22.65 2.70 15.57
C PHE A 71 -21.90 3.64 16.53
N ARG A 72 -22.15 4.96 16.46
CA ARG A 72 -21.61 5.92 17.45
C ARG A 72 -22.03 5.61 18.88
N THR A 73 -23.15 4.92 19.06
CA THR A 73 -23.65 4.44 20.35
C THR A 73 -22.82 3.29 20.93
N GLY A 74 -21.89 2.71 20.15
CA GLY A 74 -21.08 1.55 20.54
C GLY A 74 -21.73 0.20 20.22
N LYS A 75 -22.98 0.18 19.74
CA LYS A 75 -23.66 -1.06 19.34
C LYS A 75 -23.00 -1.65 18.08
N LEU A 76 -22.63 -2.93 18.14
CA LEU A 76 -22.01 -3.66 17.02
C LEU A 76 -23.01 -3.89 15.88
N LEU A 77 -22.52 -3.79 14.64
CA LEU A 77 -23.26 -4.20 13.44
C LEU A 77 -22.90 -5.64 13.07
N GLY A 78 -23.91 -6.50 12.99
CA GLY A 78 -23.75 -7.87 12.52
C GLY A 78 -23.54 -7.93 11.00
N ASP A 79 -22.74 -8.88 10.55
CA ASP A 79 -22.32 -9.02 9.15
C ASP A 79 -23.49 -9.21 8.16
N SER A 80 -24.61 -9.80 8.61
CA SER A 80 -25.82 -10.05 7.82
C SER A 80 -26.80 -8.87 7.78
N ALA A 81 -26.54 -7.78 8.52
CA ALA A 81 -27.42 -6.62 8.51
C ALA A 81 -27.40 -5.93 7.14
N LYS A 82 -28.58 -5.56 6.62
CA LYS A 82 -28.72 -4.84 5.37
C LYS A 82 -28.34 -3.37 5.57
N LEU A 83 -27.51 -2.84 4.67
CA LEU A 83 -27.10 -1.43 4.74
C LEU A 83 -28.24 -0.46 4.44
N ASP A 84 -29.22 -0.87 3.64
CA ASP A 84 -30.38 -0.06 3.29
C ASP A 84 -31.31 0.21 4.48
N ALA A 85 -31.24 -0.64 5.51
CA ALA A 85 -32.03 -0.48 6.74
C ALA A 85 -31.44 0.55 7.71
N LEU A 86 -30.25 1.09 7.41
CA LEU A 86 -29.59 2.09 8.25
C LEU A 86 -30.15 3.48 7.94
N SER A 87 -30.31 4.30 8.98
CA SER A 87 -30.62 5.73 8.81
C SER A 87 -29.43 6.46 8.16
N ASP A 88 -29.67 7.60 7.54
CA ASP A 88 -28.57 8.38 6.93
C ASP A 88 -27.58 8.91 7.97
N GLU A 89 -28.05 9.18 9.20
CA GLU A 89 -27.19 9.51 10.35
C GLU A 89 -26.26 8.36 10.72
N ASP A 90 -26.78 7.13 10.74
CA ASP A 90 -25.99 5.93 10.99
C ASP A 90 -24.96 5.70 9.88
N LYS A 91 -25.34 5.88 8.61
CA LYS A 91 -24.44 5.74 7.45
C LYS A 91 -23.27 6.74 7.49
N ALA A 92 -23.52 7.95 8.00
CA ALA A 92 -22.49 8.98 8.19
C ALA A 92 -21.69 8.85 9.50
N GLY A 93 -22.05 7.90 10.36
CA GLY A 93 -21.55 7.81 11.74
C GLY A 93 -20.94 6.48 12.13
N LEU A 94 -20.62 5.60 11.19
CA LEU A 94 -20.06 4.28 11.52
C LEU A 94 -18.64 4.41 12.08
N LEU A 95 -18.36 3.64 13.13
CA LEU A 95 -17.04 3.49 13.72
C LEU A 95 -16.46 2.12 13.36
N ALA A 96 -15.16 2.10 13.06
CA ALA A 96 -14.40 0.90 12.76
C ALA A 96 -13.33 0.62 13.82
N THR A 97 -13.12 -0.66 14.13
CA THR A 97 -12.00 -1.15 14.95
C THR A 97 -11.38 -2.41 14.34
N GLY A 98 -10.12 -2.68 14.69
CA GLY A 98 -9.41 -3.91 14.31
C GLY A 98 -8.66 -3.80 12.97
N LEU A 99 -8.89 -2.73 12.21
CA LEU A 99 -8.15 -2.40 11.00
C LEU A 99 -7.94 -0.89 10.93
N GLU A 100 -6.69 -0.46 10.78
CA GLU A 100 -6.36 0.94 10.59
C GLU A 100 -6.93 1.44 9.26
N LEU A 101 -7.60 2.60 9.26
CA LEU A 101 -8.19 3.19 8.04
C LEU A 101 -7.35 4.35 7.49
N GLY A 102 -6.28 4.73 8.19
CA GLY A 102 -5.37 5.78 7.75
C GLY A 102 -4.54 5.42 6.51
N PRO A 103 -3.83 6.43 5.97
CA PRO A 103 -2.87 6.21 4.89
C PRO A 103 -1.82 5.17 5.30
N PRO A 104 -1.17 4.49 4.33
CA PRO A 104 -0.03 3.62 4.61
C PRO A 104 1.05 4.37 5.39
N VAL A 105 1.63 3.71 6.40
CA VAL A 105 2.69 4.30 7.23
C VAL A 105 3.94 3.43 7.13
N LEU A 106 5.12 4.06 7.06
CA LEU A 106 6.41 3.36 7.14
C LEU A 106 6.61 2.80 8.54
N VAL A 107 6.97 1.52 8.60
CA VAL A 107 7.19 0.79 9.86
C VAL A 107 8.50 0.01 9.79
N SER A 108 9.23 0.02 10.91
CA SER A 108 10.44 -0.79 11.04
C SER A 108 10.05 -2.23 11.39
N LEU A 109 10.14 -3.11 10.41
CA LEU A 109 9.84 -4.53 10.48
C LEU A 109 11.10 -5.33 10.85
N LYS A 110 11.03 -6.08 11.94
CA LYS A 110 12.11 -6.96 12.37
C LYS A 110 12.00 -8.32 11.69
N VAL A 111 12.95 -8.63 10.82
CA VAL A 111 13.10 -9.93 10.18
C VAL A 111 14.09 -10.77 10.99
N TYR A 112 13.62 -11.85 11.61
CA TYR A 112 14.49 -12.76 12.37
C TYR A 112 14.81 -14.03 11.59
N HIS A 113 16.00 -14.58 11.78
CA HIS A 113 16.33 -15.88 11.19
C HIS A 113 15.55 -16.99 11.90
N ALA A 114 14.59 -17.60 11.19
CA ALA A 114 13.72 -18.66 11.71
C ALA A 114 14.41 -20.04 11.72
N SER A 115 15.68 -20.08 12.12
CA SER A 115 16.49 -21.29 12.29
C SER A 115 17.00 -21.37 13.73
N LYS A 116 16.96 -22.57 14.33
CA LYS A 116 17.50 -22.79 15.69
C LYS A 116 19.01 -22.53 15.77
N ALA A 117 19.74 -22.82 14.69
CA ALA A 117 21.20 -22.71 14.64
C ALA A 117 21.70 -21.25 14.64
N ALA A 118 20.83 -20.30 14.29
CA ALA A 118 21.16 -18.88 14.15
C ALA A 118 20.19 -17.99 14.95
N ALA A 119 19.69 -18.54 16.06
CA ALA A 119 18.80 -17.81 16.96
C ALA A 119 19.45 -16.49 17.41
N GLY A 120 18.73 -15.38 17.27
CA GLY A 120 19.21 -14.04 17.60
C GLY A 120 19.66 -13.21 16.40
N THR A 121 19.89 -13.81 15.23
CA THR A 121 20.14 -13.04 14.00
C THR A 121 18.87 -12.30 13.58
N THR A 122 18.94 -10.96 13.53
CA THR A 122 17.82 -10.11 13.17
C THR A 122 18.25 -8.99 12.23
N VAL A 123 17.34 -8.59 11.35
CA VAL A 123 17.51 -7.50 10.38
C VAL A 123 16.30 -6.58 10.53
N MET A 124 16.54 -5.28 10.65
CA MET A 124 15.46 -4.27 10.62
C MET A 124 15.25 -3.81 9.19
N LEU A 125 14.01 -3.81 8.68
CA LEU A 125 13.65 -3.29 7.37
C LEU A 125 12.58 -2.22 7.51
N ASP A 126 12.70 -1.12 6.78
CA ASP A 126 11.66 -0.11 6.72
C ASP A 126 10.75 -0.40 5.52
N VAL A 127 9.48 -0.69 5.80
CA VAL A 127 8.48 -1.06 4.81
C VAL A 127 7.14 -0.43 5.18
N LEU A 128 6.24 -0.26 4.22
CA LEU A 128 4.87 0.17 4.54
C LEU A 128 4.15 -0.91 5.36
N ASP A 129 3.31 -0.50 6.29
CA ASP A 129 2.49 -1.43 7.10
C ASP A 129 1.43 -2.18 6.27
N THR A 130 1.13 -1.69 5.08
CA THR A 130 0.29 -2.32 4.05
C THR A 130 1.07 -3.24 3.11
N ALA A 131 2.40 -3.30 3.21
CA ALA A 131 3.25 -4.07 2.28
C ALA A 131 2.89 -5.56 2.25
N SER A 132 3.01 -6.16 1.07
CA SER A 132 2.97 -7.59 0.83
C SER A 132 4.26 -8.27 1.31
N PHE A 133 4.18 -9.57 1.60
CA PHE A 133 5.38 -10.36 1.88
C PHE A 133 6.33 -10.41 0.67
N GLN A 134 5.82 -10.28 -0.56
CA GLN A 134 6.66 -10.10 -1.75
C GLN A 134 7.51 -8.83 -1.67
N GLU A 135 6.92 -7.71 -1.25
CA GLU A 135 7.63 -6.44 -1.09
C GLU A 135 8.65 -6.49 0.04
N VAL A 136 8.32 -7.11 1.18
CA VAL A 136 9.27 -7.35 2.27
C VAL A 136 10.44 -8.20 1.81
N LYS A 137 10.15 -9.28 1.08
CA LYS A 137 11.16 -10.18 0.52
C LYS A 137 12.05 -9.47 -0.48
N ARG A 138 11.47 -8.62 -1.34
CA ARG A 138 12.22 -7.78 -2.27
C ARG A 138 13.10 -6.79 -1.51
N ALA A 139 12.57 -6.07 -0.54
CA ALA A 139 13.35 -5.13 0.29
C ALA A 139 14.52 -5.82 0.99
N LEU A 140 14.31 -7.04 1.51
CA LEU A 140 15.38 -7.85 2.11
C LEU A 140 16.44 -8.26 1.07
N CYS A 141 16.00 -8.73 -0.10
CA CYS A 141 16.89 -9.14 -1.18
C CYS A 141 17.69 -7.96 -1.74
N ASP A 142 17.06 -6.82 -1.98
CA ASP A 142 17.69 -5.59 -2.47
C ASP A 142 18.75 -5.12 -1.47
N ARG A 143 18.42 -5.13 -0.17
CA ARG A 143 19.35 -4.74 0.90
C ARG A 143 20.61 -5.60 0.95
N TYR A 144 20.56 -6.86 0.55
CA TYR A 144 21.71 -7.78 0.64
C TYR A 144 22.19 -8.30 -0.74
N GLY A 145 21.73 -7.72 -1.84
CA GLY A 145 22.13 -8.10 -3.19
C GLY A 145 21.83 -9.56 -3.52
N ALA A 146 20.68 -10.08 -3.07
CA ALA A 146 20.32 -11.49 -3.20
C ALA A 146 19.10 -11.71 -4.11
N LYS A 147 18.90 -12.97 -4.51
CA LYS A 147 17.73 -13.35 -5.31
C LYS A 147 16.54 -13.70 -4.42
N ALA A 148 15.32 -13.41 -4.88
CA ALA A 148 14.09 -13.76 -4.18
C ALA A 148 13.97 -15.27 -3.88
N THR A 149 14.60 -16.15 -4.68
CA THR A 149 14.60 -17.61 -4.45
C THR A 149 15.46 -18.04 -3.24
N GLU A 150 16.33 -17.17 -2.72
CA GLU A 150 17.20 -17.46 -1.57
C GLU A 150 16.57 -17.15 -0.22
N VAL A 151 15.36 -16.57 -0.22
CA VAL A 151 14.59 -16.21 0.96
C VAL A 151 13.21 -16.86 0.91
N ARG A 152 12.82 -17.43 2.04
CA ARG A 152 11.44 -17.80 2.34
C ARG A 152 11.00 -17.10 3.62
N LEU A 153 9.94 -16.30 3.54
CA LEU A 153 9.31 -15.70 4.71
C LEU A 153 8.38 -16.70 5.39
N VAL A 154 8.35 -16.64 6.72
CA VAL A 154 7.55 -17.51 7.58
C VAL A 154 6.99 -16.73 8.77
N THR A 155 5.86 -17.17 9.30
CA THR A 155 5.27 -16.63 10.53
C THR A 155 5.20 -17.70 11.59
N LYS A 156 5.27 -17.31 12.86
CA LYS A 156 5.09 -18.22 13.99
C LYS A 156 3.60 -18.53 14.12
N LYS A 157 3.23 -19.81 14.14
CA LYS A 157 1.85 -20.19 14.42
C LYS A 157 1.53 -19.91 15.90
N PRO A 158 0.44 -19.20 16.22
CA PRO A 158 0.05 -18.99 17.61
C PRO A 158 -0.21 -20.34 18.29
N GLY A 159 0.41 -20.55 19.46
CA GLY A 159 0.27 -21.79 20.23
C GLY A 159 1.05 -23.01 19.71
N MET A 160 1.84 -22.89 18.64
CA MET A 160 2.67 -23.99 18.13
C MET A 160 4.16 -23.63 18.11
N THR A 161 5.02 -24.65 18.26
CA THR A 161 6.48 -24.53 18.19
C THR A 161 7.04 -24.48 16.77
N GLY A 162 6.17 -24.30 15.77
CA GLY A 162 6.52 -24.36 14.34
C GLY A 162 6.29 -23.06 13.59
N PHE A 163 6.97 -22.94 12.46
CA PHE A 163 6.79 -21.86 11.50
C PHE A 163 5.87 -22.30 10.35
N ALA A 164 5.08 -21.36 9.84
CA ALA A 164 4.27 -21.53 8.64
C ALA A 164 4.81 -20.64 7.52
N GLY A 165 4.91 -21.18 6.31
CA GLY A 165 5.16 -20.35 5.13
C GLY A 165 4.00 -19.38 4.90
N VAL A 166 4.32 -18.15 4.54
CA VAL A 166 3.36 -17.14 4.08
C VAL A 166 3.35 -17.07 2.56
N LYS A 167 2.23 -16.67 1.96
CA LYS A 167 2.18 -16.44 0.52
C LYS A 167 2.73 -15.05 0.22
N ASP A 168 3.44 -14.92 -0.89
CA ASP A 168 4.02 -13.64 -1.33
C ASP A 168 2.92 -12.56 -1.55
N SER A 169 1.69 -12.97 -1.92
CA SER A 169 0.52 -12.09 -2.06
C SER A 169 -0.12 -11.63 -0.74
N ASP A 170 0.19 -12.27 0.38
CA ASP A 170 -0.37 -11.89 1.67
C ASP A 170 0.31 -10.58 2.16
N ARG A 171 -0.42 -9.75 2.89
CA ARG A 171 0.09 -8.50 3.45
C ARG A 171 0.62 -8.68 4.88
N ILE A 172 1.58 -7.86 5.29
CA ILE A 172 2.11 -7.87 6.67
C ILE A 172 1.11 -7.35 7.69
N GLN A 173 0.14 -6.51 7.30
CA GLN A 173 -1.01 -6.12 8.13
C GLN A 173 -0.60 -5.57 9.52
N GLY A 174 0.40 -4.70 9.56
CA GLY A 174 0.90 -4.15 10.82
C GLY A 174 1.74 -5.12 11.67
N LEU A 175 2.06 -6.32 11.19
CA LEU A 175 3.08 -7.16 11.82
C LEU A 175 4.38 -6.36 11.95
N ARG A 176 4.99 -6.46 13.14
CA ARG A 176 6.29 -5.84 13.45
C ARG A 176 7.43 -6.83 13.43
N GLU A 177 7.12 -8.13 13.34
CA GLU A 177 8.11 -9.19 13.27
C GLU A 177 7.70 -10.25 12.24
N VAL A 178 8.67 -10.73 11.45
CA VAL A 178 8.50 -11.84 10.51
C VAL A 178 9.74 -12.73 10.55
N GLY A 179 9.54 -14.04 10.42
CA GLY A 179 10.66 -14.98 10.28
C GLY A 179 11.11 -15.08 8.83
N ALA A 180 12.40 -15.26 8.61
CA ALA A 180 12.96 -15.59 7.30
C ALA A 180 13.87 -16.81 7.39
N MET A 181 13.90 -17.61 6.33
CA MET A 181 14.75 -18.78 6.16
C MET A 181 15.37 -18.78 4.77
N GLY A 182 16.45 -19.54 4.59
CA GLY A 182 17.09 -19.77 3.29
C GLY A 182 18.51 -19.24 3.23
N LYS A 183 19.18 -19.48 2.09
CA LYS A 183 20.61 -19.23 1.89
C LYS A 183 21.02 -17.79 2.22
N LEU A 184 20.16 -16.80 1.96
CA LEU A 184 20.46 -15.42 2.34
C LEU A 184 20.58 -15.28 3.85
N MET A 185 19.62 -15.79 4.62
CA MET A 185 19.63 -15.66 6.07
C MET A 185 20.78 -16.43 6.71
N ASP A 186 21.19 -17.55 6.11
CA ASP A 186 22.41 -18.27 6.51
C ASP A 186 23.66 -17.40 6.31
N ARG A 187 23.80 -16.73 5.16
CA ARG A 187 24.92 -15.81 4.89
C ARG A 187 24.90 -14.56 5.79
N VAL A 188 23.72 -14.04 6.11
CA VAL A 188 23.58 -12.92 7.06
C VAL A 188 24.00 -13.36 8.46
N ALA A 189 23.60 -14.57 8.89
CA ALA A 189 23.98 -15.12 10.18
C ALA A 189 25.48 -15.45 10.30
N SER A 190 26.13 -15.87 9.20
CA SER A 190 27.58 -16.09 9.17
C SER A 190 28.40 -14.81 8.99
N GLY A 191 27.76 -13.67 8.72
CA GLY A 191 28.41 -12.41 8.43
C GLY A 191 28.98 -12.29 7.01
N GLU A 192 28.75 -13.28 6.14
CA GLU A 192 29.15 -13.27 4.72
C GLU A 192 28.33 -12.28 3.89
N ALA A 193 27.05 -12.11 4.21
CA ALA A 193 26.19 -11.13 3.55
C ALA A 193 26.14 -9.84 4.37
N GLN A 194 26.79 -8.80 3.87
CA GLN A 194 26.64 -7.46 4.40
C GLN A 194 25.52 -6.72 3.67
N PRO A 195 24.84 -5.76 4.33
CA PRO A 195 23.94 -4.87 3.63
C PRO A 195 24.74 -4.22 2.49
N VAL A 196 24.22 -4.32 1.26
CA VAL A 196 24.69 -3.52 0.14
C VAL A 196 24.58 -2.09 0.63
N ALA A 197 25.72 -1.42 0.80
CA ALA A 197 25.74 -0.02 1.15
C ALA A 197 24.79 0.69 0.19
N ALA A 198 23.91 1.55 0.71
CA ALA A 198 23.13 2.43 -0.13
C ALA A 198 24.08 3.02 -1.19
N PRO A 199 23.69 2.99 -2.47
CA PRO A 199 24.61 3.28 -3.57
C PRO A 199 25.36 4.56 -3.25
N ALA A 200 26.68 4.47 -3.11
CA ALA A 200 27.51 5.53 -2.56
C ALA A 200 27.22 6.84 -3.30
N GLY A 201 26.61 7.79 -2.60
CA GLY A 201 26.16 9.06 -3.20
C GLY A 201 24.67 9.33 -3.12
N SER A 202 23.80 8.40 -2.71
CA SER A 202 22.37 8.72 -2.56
C SER A 202 22.12 9.88 -1.58
N ILE A 203 21.23 10.79 -1.95
CA ILE A 203 20.76 11.91 -1.11
C ILE A 203 19.35 11.62 -0.61
N ASP A 204 19.09 12.04 0.63
CA ASP A 204 17.73 12.10 1.19
C ASP A 204 17.05 13.37 0.66
N VAL A 205 15.95 13.21 -0.06
CA VAL A 205 15.12 14.29 -0.58
C VAL A 205 13.77 14.28 0.14
N GLU A 206 13.50 15.36 0.85
CA GLU A 206 12.23 15.63 1.48
C GLU A 206 11.22 16.07 0.42
N VAL A 207 10.24 15.22 0.16
CA VAL A 207 9.15 15.49 -0.76
C VAL A 207 7.97 16.03 0.05
N VAL A 208 7.58 17.27 -0.19
CA VAL A 208 6.55 17.99 0.57
C VAL A 208 5.31 18.21 -0.29
N HIS A 209 4.13 17.92 0.22
CA HIS A 209 2.89 18.17 -0.49
C HIS A 209 2.53 19.66 -0.40
N ALA A 210 2.45 20.33 -1.55
CA ALA A 210 2.41 21.78 -1.64
C ALA A 210 1.21 22.45 -0.95
N LYS A 211 0.11 21.71 -0.74
CA LYS A 211 -1.12 22.24 -0.10
C LYS A 211 -1.26 21.87 1.37
N THR A 212 -0.77 20.70 1.76
CA THR A 212 -1.01 20.16 3.12
C THR A 212 0.21 20.28 4.02
N GLY A 213 1.41 20.46 3.44
CA GLY A 213 2.67 20.49 4.18
C GLY A 213 3.14 19.13 4.68
N CYS A 214 2.39 18.04 4.41
CA CYS A 214 2.82 16.67 4.70
C CYS A 214 4.09 16.35 3.91
N ASN A 215 4.96 15.49 4.44
CA ASN A 215 6.25 15.19 3.83
C ASN A 215 6.60 13.70 3.87
N VAL A 216 7.47 13.27 2.95
CA VAL A 216 8.10 11.95 2.94
C VAL A 216 9.54 12.09 2.49
N VAL A 217 10.46 11.35 3.10
CA VAL A 217 11.88 11.36 2.73
C VAL A 217 12.15 10.23 1.74
N ILE A 218 12.69 10.56 0.57
CA ILE A 218 12.98 9.63 -0.52
C ILE A 218 14.48 9.63 -0.80
N GLN A 219 15.08 8.45 -0.89
CA GLN A 219 16.47 8.28 -1.30
C GLN A 219 16.61 8.18 -2.81
N VAL A 220 17.40 9.07 -3.40
CA VAL A 220 17.69 9.13 -4.85
C VAL A 220 19.15 9.49 -5.10
N GLN A 221 19.63 9.30 -6.33
CA GLN A 221 20.97 9.76 -6.70
C GLN A 221 21.03 11.30 -6.79
N PRO A 222 22.20 11.94 -6.58
CA PRO A 222 22.35 13.39 -6.65
C PRO A 222 22.03 13.97 -8.03
N ASP A 223 22.29 13.17 -9.08
CA ASP A 223 22.04 13.45 -10.48
C ASP A 223 20.71 12.86 -10.97
N ALA A 224 19.85 12.40 -10.06
CA ALA A 224 18.56 11.84 -10.45
C ALA A 224 17.67 12.91 -11.09
N THR A 225 16.87 12.48 -12.06
CA THR A 225 15.89 13.35 -12.72
C THR A 225 14.60 13.47 -11.91
N ILE A 226 13.77 14.45 -12.24
CA ILE A 226 12.43 14.58 -11.69
C ILE A 226 11.58 13.33 -11.94
N LEU A 227 11.71 12.69 -13.10
CA LEU A 227 11.05 11.42 -13.38
C LEU A 227 11.46 10.33 -12.36
N GLN A 228 12.75 10.19 -12.10
CA GLN A 228 13.26 9.20 -11.15
C GLN A 228 12.80 9.50 -9.72
N LEU A 229 12.71 10.78 -9.34
CA LEU A 229 12.13 11.17 -8.05
C LEU A 229 10.64 10.79 -7.99
N ARG A 230 9.86 11.02 -9.04
CA ARG A 230 8.43 10.65 -9.10
C ARG A 230 8.26 9.14 -8.98
N GLU A 231 9.03 8.37 -9.73
CA GLU A 231 9.03 6.90 -9.65
C GLU A 231 9.38 6.41 -8.24
N ALA A 232 10.42 6.97 -7.63
CA ALA A 232 10.83 6.64 -6.27
C ALA A 232 9.76 7.01 -5.24
N THR A 233 9.12 8.18 -5.41
CA THR A 233 8.04 8.66 -4.54
C THR A 233 6.82 7.76 -4.65
N ILE A 234 6.37 7.42 -5.84
CA ILE A 234 5.22 6.54 -6.08
C ILE A 234 5.47 5.14 -5.54
N LYS A 235 6.68 4.62 -5.77
CA LYS A 235 7.12 3.35 -5.20
C LYS A 235 7.09 3.40 -3.67
N ALA A 236 7.57 4.47 -3.06
CA ALA A 236 7.55 4.65 -1.61
C ALA A 236 6.13 4.78 -1.03
N LEU A 237 5.21 5.35 -1.80
CA LEU A 237 3.79 5.48 -1.43
C LEU A 237 2.95 4.24 -1.76
N GLY A 238 3.52 3.23 -2.43
CA GLY A 238 2.80 2.05 -2.88
C GLY A 238 1.76 2.32 -3.96
N LYS A 239 1.93 3.42 -4.72
CA LYS A 239 1.07 3.79 -5.86
C LYS A 239 1.61 3.18 -7.16
N THR A 240 0.79 3.17 -8.21
CA THR A 240 1.19 2.62 -9.52
C THR A 240 1.11 3.62 -10.66
N ASP A 241 0.39 4.74 -10.48
CA ASP A 241 0.19 5.73 -11.54
C ASP A 241 1.13 6.94 -11.36
N LEU A 242 1.97 7.18 -12.37
CA LEU A 242 2.83 8.36 -12.46
C LEU A 242 2.04 9.66 -12.54
N GLY A 243 0.88 9.66 -13.21
CA GLY A 243 0.04 10.84 -13.39
C GLY A 243 -0.45 11.47 -12.09
N GLU A 244 -0.48 10.70 -10.99
CA GLU A 244 -0.89 11.18 -9.67
C GLU A 244 0.16 12.04 -8.97
N VAL A 245 1.40 12.10 -9.45
CA VAL A 245 2.45 12.90 -8.80
C VAL A 245 2.97 13.93 -9.79
N THR A 246 2.77 15.20 -9.49
CA THR A 246 3.31 16.33 -10.25
C THR A 246 4.29 17.10 -9.38
N VAL A 247 5.56 17.19 -9.80
CA VAL A 247 6.56 17.98 -9.10
C VAL A 247 6.38 19.45 -9.47
N VAL A 248 6.36 20.32 -8.46
CA VAL A 248 6.17 21.75 -8.62
C VAL A 248 7.23 22.56 -7.89
N ARG A 249 7.45 23.79 -8.35
CA ARG A 249 8.29 24.79 -7.72
C ARG A 249 7.48 26.06 -7.47
N ALA A 250 7.65 26.67 -6.30
CA ALA A 250 7.11 28.00 -6.05
C ALA A 250 7.88 29.05 -6.87
N SER A 251 7.15 29.85 -7.65
CA SER A 251 7.70 30.94 -8.47
C SER A 251 6.77 32.15 -8.39
N GLY A 252 7.19 33.19 -7.67
CA GLY A 252 6.43 34.45 -7.58
C GLY A 252 5.06 34.35 -6.91
N GLY A 253 4.83 33.35 -6.06
CA GLY A 253 3.54 33.10 -5.40
C GLY A 253 2.68 32.06 -6.12
N ASP A 254 3.05 31.67 -7.34
CA ASP A 254 2.41 30.59 -8.09
C ASP A 254 3.21 29.29 -8.02
N LEU A 255 2.57 28.17 -8.37
CA LEU A 255 3.21 26.86 -8.50
C LEU A 255 3.43 26.54 -9.98
N ALA A 256 4.68 26.33 -10.37
CA ALA A 256 5.07 25.93 -11.72
C ALA A 256 5.48 24.45 -11.74
N THR A 257 4.97 23.68 -12.69
CA THR A 257 5.34 22.26 -12.88
C THR A 257 6.75 22.14 -13.46
N GLU A 258 7.54 21.22 -12.90
CA GLU A 258 8.87 20.89 -13.42
C GLU A 258 8.80 19.77 -14.47
N LEU A 259 9.76 19.75 -15.40
CA LEU A 259 9.81 18.74 -16.46
C LEU A 259 10.48 17.47 -15.94
N ASP A 260 10.01 16.32 -16.43
CA ASP A 260 10.54 15.01 -16.07
C ASP A 260 12.04 14.83 -16.42
N THR A 261 12.53 15.60 -17.39
CA THR A 261 13.93 15.62 -17.84
C THR A 261 14.83 16.48 -16.95
N ASP A 262 14.26 17.31 -16.08
CA ASP A 262 15.03 18.20 -15.22
C ASP A 262 15.78 17.38 -14.15
N LEU A 263 16.98 17.83 -13.81
CA LEU A 263 17.78 17.21 -12.75
C LEU A 263 17.35 17.73 -11.37
N LEU A 264 17.47 16.89 -10.34
CA LEU A 264 17.32 17.34 -8.96
C LEU A 264 18.44 18.32 -8.57
N ALA A 265 19.62 18.16 -9.16
CA ALA A 265 20.77 19.04 -8.94
C ALA A 265 21.11 19.21 -7.45
N GLY A 266 21.03 18.12 -6.67
CA GLY A 266 21.33 18.14 -5.23
C GLY A 266 20.28 18.80 -4.33
N ARG A 267 19.07 19.11 -4.85
CA ARG A 267 17.97 19.61 -4.02
C ARG A 267 17.59 18.59 -2.96
N LYS A 268 17.50 19.04 -1.71
CA LYS A 268 17.07 18.24 -0.56
C LYS A 268 15.58 18.36 -0.27
N GLU A 269 14.90 19.33 -0.87
CA GLU A 269 13.47 19.55 -0.68
C GLU A 269 12.81 19.78 -2.03
N VAL A 270 11.69 19.10 -2.28
CA VAL A 270 10.91 19.19 -3.52
C VAL A 270 9.42 19.20 -3.18
N MET A 271 8.66 20.09 -3.82
CA MET A 271 7.21 20.16 -3.63
C MET A 271 6.47 19.30 -4.66
N ILE A 272 5.39 18.66 -4.25
CA ILE A 272 4.53 17.87 -5.14
C ILE A 272 3.05 18.23 -5.01
N LEU A 273 2.28 17.88 -6.04
CA LEU A 273 0.82 17.89 -6.10
C LEU A 273 0.30 16.55 -6.63
N GLY A 274 -0.95 16.24 -6.30
CA GLY A 274 -1.74 15.15 -6.89
C GLY A 274 -1.79 13.86 -6.09
N CYS A 275 -0.91 13.67 -5.10
CA CYS A 275 -0.95 12.54 -4.20
C CYS A 275 -0.92 12.95 -2.73
N ASP A 276 -1.66 12.22 -1.91
CA ASP A 276 -1.59 12.36 -0.47
C ASP A 276 -0.30 11.75 0.05
N LEU A 277 0.46 12.54 0.80
CA LEU A 277 1.61 12.08 1.56
C LEU A 277 1.18 11.67 2.97
N PRO A 278 1.82 10.65 3.58
CA PRO A 278 1.56 10.33 4.98
C PRO A 278 1.86 11.56 5.84
N ASN A 279 1.03 11.80 6.87
CA ASN A 279 1.35 12.83 7.84
C ASN A 279 2.65 12.46 8.56
N PRO A 280 3.53 13.44 8.85
CA PRO A 280 4.61 13.21 9.79
C PRO A 280 4.01 12.75 11.14
N PRO A 281 4.66 11.80 11.84
CA PRO A 281 4.21 11.32 13.14
C PRO A 281 4.11 12.43 14.19
#